data_AF-A0A496XEA9-F1
#
_entry.id   AF-A0A496XEA9-F1
#
_cell.length_a   1.000
_cell.length_b   1.000
_cell.length_c   1.000
_cell.angle_alpha   90.00
_cell.angle_beta   90.00
_cell.angle_gamma   90.00
#
_symmetry.space_group_name_H-M   'P 1'
#
loop_
_entity.id
_entity.type
_entity.pdbx_description
1 polymer ?
#
loop_
_entity_poly.entity_id
_entity_poly.type
_entity_poly.pdbx_seq_one_letter_code
_entity_poly.pdbx_strand_id
1 'polypeptide(L)'
;MDFDIQPSVLMKNDTRIRLPESTRQELGVIVGQFMQLRGKEELVLEIGPPLNTGDGVAYISPELFEKIKGVDIDFKILEVTLGCDPEFFVKWRGQYISAATYLPAQGEIGCDGGLGELRPMYGSHEDHVVANLQRLIPNIPAKMKRSHWAKGFPEDGREFTYEAHSYHLELAAGYHIHLGIPPEILLTRNSFNRAAMNHLVRCMDYYVSVPTIPLEINHGRRLDKGQYGEPGDYRPSNITLEYRTPGAFFLRTPKLAAGLMGLALTITEAAVSRMKAASKNFTRLHKLTDADLHEILPKPPPSEVIEMLKSVDDRLARRAIPKIRRQLEELPNYGKHKAAIEGFFSEVDEQRRPGPDLIANWKE
;
A
#
# COMPACT_ATOMS: atom_id res chain seq x y z
N MET A 1 31.79 -7.64 -9.16
CA MET A 1 31.90 -9.03 -8.65
C MET A 1 32.19 -9.94 -9.82
N ASP A 2 33.28 -10.73 -9.78
CA ASP A 2 33.60 -11.69 -10.85
C ASP A 2 32.82 -12.99 -10.61
N PHE A 3 31.91 -13.32 -11.53
CA PHE A 3 31.16 -14.58 -11.48
C PHE A 3 32.01 -15.70 -12.08
N ASP A 4 32.58 -16.56 -11.23
CA ASP A 4 33.33 -17.73 -11.65
C ASP A 4 32.36 -18.87 -12.02
N ILE A 5 31.94 -18.89 -13.29
CA ILE A 5 31.06 -19.95 -13.80
C ILE A 5 31.87 -21.23 -14.01
N GLN A 6 31.59 -22.21 -13.16
CA GLN A 6 32.09 -23.57 -13.32
C GLN A 6 31.37 -24.26 -14.50
N PRO A 7 32.05 -25.09 -15.32
CA PRO A 7 31.43 -25.79 -16.46
C PRO A 7 30.20 -26.64 -16.13
N SER A 8 30.02 -27.05 -14.87
CA SER A 8 28.85 -27.77 -14.36
C SER A 8 27.57 -26.93 -14.28
N VAL A 9 27.68 -25.60 -14.41
CA VAL A 9 26.59 -24.62 -14.38
C VAL A 9 25.96 -24.45 -15.78
N LEU A 10 26.66 -24.87 -16.83
CA LEU A 10 26.20 -24.87 -18.21
C LEU A 10 25.49 -26.19 -18.53
N MET A 11 24.18 -26.15 -18.75
CA MET A 11 23.46 -27.33 -19.21
C MET A 11 23.77 -27.57 -20.69
N LYS A 12 24.24 -28.78 -21.03
CA LYS A 12 24.44 -29.19 -22.43
C LYS A 12 23.12 -29.02 -23.19
N ASN A 13 23.14 -28.20 -24.24
CA ASN A 13 22.04 -27.90 -25.15
C ASN A 13 20.96 -26.93 -24.66
N ASP A 14 21.16 -26.24 -23.53
CA ASP A 14 20.20 -25.24 -23.04
C ASP A 14 20.82 -23.83 -23.08
N THR A 15 20.07 -22.86 -23.62
CA THR A 15 20.49 -21.46 -23.75
C THR A 15 20.27 -20.71 -22.43
N ARG A 16 20.64 -21.33 -21.31
CA ARG A 16 20.29 -20.90 -19.95
C ARG A 16 21.42 -21.18 -18.96
N ILE A 17 21.69 -20.22 -18.07
CA ILE A 17 22.76 -20.24 -17.06
C ILE A 17 22.13 -20.23 -15.68
N ARG A 18 22.53 -21.20 -14.87
CA ARG A 18 22.05 -21.42 -13.52
C ARG A 18 22.62 -20.37 -12.56
N LEU A 19 21.75 -19.63 -11.86
CA LEU A 19 22.09 -18.79 -10.72
C LEU A 19 22.06 -19.63 -9.43
N PRO A 20 23.21 -19.86 -8.75
CA PRO A 20 23.26 -20.56 -7.48
C PRO A 20 22.46 -19.85 -6.39
N GLU A 21 21.94 -20.60 -5.41
CA GLU A 21 21.18 -20.03 -4.29
C GLU A 21 21.98 -19.00 -3.49
N SER A 22 23.27 -19.23 -3.24
CA SER A 22 24.14 -18.26 -2.56
C SER A 22 24.18 -16.92 -3.30
N THR A 23 24.32 -16.96 -4.63
CA THR A 23 24.28 -15.76 -5.49
C THR A 23 22.90 -15.12 -5.48
N ARG A 24 21.82 -15.90 -5.45
CA ARG A 24 20.46 -15.37 -5.32
C ARG A 24 20.23 -14.66 -3.99
N GLN A 25 20.72 -15.24 -2.89
CA GLN A 25 20.65 -14.65 -1.55
C GLN A 25 21.47 -13.35 -1.47
N GLU A 26 22.67 -13.33 -2.08
CA GLU A 26 23.52 -12.15 -2.16
C GLU A 26 22.92 -11.03 -3.02
N LEU A 27 22.28 -11.39 -4.14
CA LEU A 27 21.58 -10.47 -5.03
C LEU A 27 20.16 -10.10 -4.55
N GLY A 28 19.65 -10.73 -3.49
CA GLY A 28 18.28 -10.56 -3.02
C GLY A 28 17.21 -10.94 -4.05
N VAL A 29 17.50 -11.89 -4.95
CA VAL A 29 16.57 -12.30 -6.02
C VAL A 29 15.88 -13.64 -5.76
N ILE A 30 14.58 -13.67 -6.03
CA ILE A 30 13.74 -14.87 -5.87
C ILE A 30 13.23 -15.39 -7.21
N VAL A 31 12.93 -16.69 -7.27
CA VAL A 31 12.27 -17.32 -8.42
C VAL A 31 10.94 -16.62 -8.71
N GLY A 32 10.71 -16.25 -9.96
CA GLY A 32 9.57 -15.44 -10.44
C GLY A 32 9.86 -13.93 -10.52
N GLN A 33 11.05 -13.47 -10.13
CA GLN A 33 11.43 -12.05 -10.20
C GLN A 33 11.87 -11.64 -11.60
N PHE A 34 11.64 -10.38 -11.96
CA PHE A 34 12.29 -9.75 -13.10
C PHE A 34 13.43 -8.85 -12.59
N MET A 35 14.64 -9.08 -13.09
CA MET A 35 15.85 -8.32 -12.78
C MET A 35 16.14 -7.37 -13.93
N GLN A 36 16.02 -6.07 -13.69
CA GLN A 36 16.40 -5.05 -14.67
C GLN A 36 17.87 -4.68 -14.45
N LEU A 37 18.69 -4.87 -15.47
CA LEU A 37 20.12 -4.58 -15.45
C LEU A 37 20.38 -3.34 -16.30
N ARG A 38 21.18 -2.41 -15.78
CA ARG A 38 21.61 -1.22 -16.54
C ARG A 38 23.11 -1.27 -16.81
N GLY A 39 23.45 -1.50 -18.08
CA GLY A 39 24.79 -1.32 -18.63
C GLY A 39 24.75 -0.35 -19.83
N LYS A 40 25.53 -0.63 -20.88
CA LYS A 40 25.41 0.08 -22.18
C LYS A 40 24.05 -0.13 -22.86
N GLU A 41 23.32 -1.17 -22.46
CA GLU A 41 21.95 -1.47 -22.84
C GLU A 41 21.14 -1.80 -21.58
N GLU A 42 19.82 -1.65 -21.64
CA GLU A 42 18.90 -2.05 -20.57
C GLU A 42 18.41 -3.49 -20.83
N LEU A 43 18.63 -4.39 -19.87
CA LEU A 43 18.23 -5.81 -19.98
C LEU A 43 17.21 -6.13 -18.90
N VAL A 44 16.23 -6.96 -19.22
CA VAL A 44 15.26 -7.49 -18.26
C VAL A 44 15.40 -9.00 -18.24
N LEU A 45 15.66 -9.54 -17.06
CA LEU A 45 15.91 -10.95 -16.81
C LEU A 45 14.79 -11.54 -15.99
N GLU A 46 14.10 -12.54 -16.53
CA GLU A 46 13.15 -13.31 -15.75
C GLU A 46 13.87 -14.44 -15.01
N ILE A 47 13.71 -14.49 -13.70
CA ILE A 47 14.30 -15.47 -12.81
C ILE A 47 13.37 -16.70 -12.79
N GLY A 48 13.42 -17.54 -13.81
CA GLY A 48 12.51 -18.69 -13.95
C GLY A 48 12.72 -19.82 -12.91
N PRO A 49 11.74 -20.71 -12.70
CA PRO A 49 11.86 -21.84 -11.79
C PRO A 49 12.89 -22.89 -12.27
N PRO A 50 13.46 -23.69 -11.35
CA PRO A 50 14.39 -24.75 -11.70
C PRO A 50 13.68 -25.83 -12.56
N LEU A 51 14.25 -26.20 -13.70
CA LEU A 51 13.72 -27.25 -14.59
C LEU A 51 13.61 -28.63 -13.91
N ASN A 52 14.41 -28.85 -12.86
CA ASN A 52 14.32 -29.99 -11.97
C ASN A 52 14.01 -29.49 -10.55
N THR A 53 12.92 -29.98 -9.98
CA THR A 53 12.20 -29.47 -8.80
C THR A 53 12.94 -29.53 -7.45
N GLY A 54 14.28 -29.64 -7.43
CA GLY A 54 15.06 -29.81 -6.19
C GLY A 54 15.83 -28.58 -5.71
N ASP A 55 16.23 -27.66 -6.60
CA ASP A 55 17.50 -26.94 -6.35
C ASP A 55 17.41 -25.42 -6.20
N GLY A 56 16.21 -24.82 -6.17
CA GLY A 56 16.08 -23.37 -5.96
C GLY A 56 17.01 -22.56 -6.88
N VAL A 57 16.97 -22.78 -8.18
CA VAL A 57 17.83 -22.05 -9.12
C VAL A 57 17.02 -21.38 -10.22
N ALA A 58 17.61 -20.32 -10.77
CA ALA A 58 17.03 -19.57 -11.86
C ALA A 58 17.94 -19.51 -13.07
N TYR A 59 17.38 -19.16 -14.23
CA TYR A 59 18.06 -19.26 -15.51
C TYR A 59 18.06 -17.95 -16.30
N ILE A 60 19.21 -17.62 -16.90
CA ILE A 60 19.39 -16.46 -17.79
C ILE A 60 20.12 -16.88 -19.06
N SER A 61 19.90 -16.26 -20.22
CA SER A 61 20.58 -16.74 -21.44
C SER A 61 22.10 -16.47 -21.44
N PRO A 62 22.92 -17.26 -22.16
CA PRO A 62 24.35 -17.00 -22.35
C PRO A 62 24.65 -15.58 -22.82
N GLU A 63 23.87 -15.08 -23.77
CA GLU A 63 24.01 -13.72 -24.29
C GLU A 63 23.68 -12.66 -23.24
N LEU A 64 22.71 -12.93 -22.37
CA LEU A 64 22.37 -12.05 -21.26
C LEU A 64 23.44 -12.10 -20.17
N PHE A 65 23.98 -13.29 -19.83
CA PHE A 65 25.01 -13.46 -18.83
C PHE A 65 26.31 -12.73 -19.17
N GLU A 66 26.77 -12.82 -20.42
CA GLU A 66 27.96 -12.07 -20.88
C GLU A 66 27.78 -10.55 -20.77
N LYS A 67 26.53 -10.04 -20.76
CA LYS A 67 26.25 -8.61 -20.57
C LYS A 67 26.21 -8.18 -19.09
N ILE A 68 26.07 -9.12 -18.15
CA ILE A 68 26.02 -8.83 -16.69
C ILE A 68 27.33 -9.13 -16.00
N LYS A 69 28.15 -10.00 -16.57
CA LYS A 69 29.45 -10.38 -16.03
C LYS A 69 30.32 -9.12 -15.88
N GLY A 70 30.70 -8.79 -14.64
CA GLY A 70 31.56 -7.65 -14.32
C GLY A 70 30.88 -6.28 -14.25
N VAL A 71 29.54 -6.21 -14.34
CA VAL A 71 28.78 -4.96 -14.17
C VAL A 71 28.31 -4.84 -12.72
N ASP A 72 28.46 -3.68 -12.09
CA ASP A 72 27.75 -3.38 -10.83
C ASP A 72 26.26 -3.29 -11.12
N ILE A 73 25.50 -4.25 -10.60
CA ILE A 73 24.07 -4.39 -10.84
C ILE A 73 23.32 -3.55 -9.81
N ASP A 74 22.61 -2.52 -10.29
CA ASP A 74 21.71 -1.72 -9.46
C ASP A 74 20.25 -2.17 -9.63
N PHE A 75 19.68 -2.74 -8.58
CA PHE A 75 18.29 -3.17 -8.52
C PHE A 75 17.39 -1.97 -8.29
N LYS A 76 16.65 -1.52 -9.30
CA LYS A 76 15.73 -0.40 -9.11
C LYS A 76 14.27 -0.83 -9.18
N ILE A 77 13.73 -1.19 -8.02
CA ILE A 77 12.28 -1.16 -7.80
C ILE A 77 11.82 0.28 -8.02
N LEU A 78 10.72 0.46 -8.75
CA LEU A 78 10.21 1.79 -9.01
C LEU A 78 9.77 2.40 -7.68
N GLU A 79 10.44 3.49 -7.29
CA GLU A 79 10.08 4.24 -6.09
C GLU A 79 8.72 4.91 -6.29
N VAL A 80 7.79 4.58 -5.40
CA VAL A 80 6.47 5.19 -5.33
C VAL A 80 6.49 6.23 -4.22
N THR A 81 5.96 7.43 -4.49
CA THR A 81 5.74 8.41 -3.40
C THR A 81 4.42 8.09 -2.70
N LEU A 82 4.41 8.20 -1.39
CA LEU A 82 3.30 7.92 -0.51
C LEU A 82 2.84 9.22 0.17
N GLY A 83 1.54 9.47 0.15
CA GLY A 83 0.86 10.42 1.02
C GLY A 83 -0.42 9.80 1.57
N CYS A 84 -1.10 10.52 2.45
CA CYS A 84 -2.43 10.16 2.93
C CYS A 84 -3.21 11.42 3.31
N ASP A 85 -4.53 11.27 3.42
CA ASP A 85 -5.45 12.30 3.90
C ASP A 85 -6.46 11.72 4.92
N PRO A 86 -5.99 11.19 6.07
CA PRO A 86 -6.88 10.51 6.98
C PRO A 86 -7.82 11.49 7.70
N GLU A 87 -9.07 11.08 7.79
CA GLU A 87 -10.15 11.87 8.36
C GLU A 87 -10.35 11.53 9.84
N PHE A 88 -10.94 12.46 10.61
CA PHE A 88 -11.24 12.27 12.02
C PHE A 88 -12.48 13.06 12.45
N PHE A 89 -13.06 12.62 13.56
CA PHE A 89 -14.20 13.27 14.18
C PHE A 89 -13.78 14.24 15.27
N VAL A 90 -14.58 15.31 15.43
CA VAL A 90 -14.43 16.26 16.54
C VAL A 90 -15.63 16.13 17.47
N LYS A 91 -15.38 16.01 18.78
CA LYS A 91 -16.43 15.91 19.80
C LYS A 91 -16.27 16.97 20.88
N TRP A 92 -17.39 17.47 21.37
CA TRP A 92 -17.48 18.32 22.55
C TRP A 92 -18.65 17.87 23.41
N ARG A 93 -18.39 17.60 24.69
CA ARG A 93 -19.41 17.14 25.66
C ARG A 93 -20.23 15.94 25.16
N GLY A 94 -19.55 15.00 24.49
CA GLY A 94 -20.15 13.78 23.94
C GLY A 94 -20.91 13.98 22.63
N GLN A 95 -21.04 15.21 22.12
CA GLN A 95 -21.69 15.51 20.85
C GLN A 95 -20.66 15.74 19.75
N TYR A 96 -20.99 15.34 18.53
CA TYR A 96 -20.15 15.58 17.36
C TYR A 96 -20.33 16.99 16.83
N ILE A 97 -19.21 17.61 16.50
CA ILE A 97 -19.15 18.96 16.01
C ILE A 97 -18.53 18.91 14.62
N SER A 98 -19.16 19.60 13.66
CA SER A 98 -18.61 19.72 12.32
C SER A 98 -17.25 20.42 12.37
N ALA A 99 -16.21 19.75 11.89
CA ALA A 99 -14.85 20.27 11.87
C ALA A 99 -14.74 21.56 11.03
N ALA A 100 -15.54 21.71 9.96
CA ALA A 100 -15.61 22.94 9.16
C ALA A 100 -16.06 24.18 9.94
N THR A 101 -16.58 24.01 11.16
CA THR A 101 -16.86 25.13 12.06
C THR A 101 -15.57 25.78 12.61
N TYR A 102 -14.48 25.02 12.67
CA TYR A 102 -13.23 25.40 13.36
C TYR A 102 -11.96 25.29 12.52
N LEU A 103 -11.93 24.35 11.59
CA LEU A 103 -10.77 24.08 10.75
C LEU A 103 -10.98 24.66 9.35
N PRO A 104 -9.93 25.19 8.73
CA PRO A 104 -10.01 25.64 7.34
C PRO A 104 -10.19 24.43 6.40
N ALA A 105 -10.80 24.65 5.23
CA ALA A 105 -10.90 23.61 4.20
C ALA A 105 -9.52 23.13 3.74
N GLN A 106 -8.52 24.01 3.69
CA GLN A 106 -7.17 23.74 3.17
C GLN A 106 -6.11 23.77 4.27
N GLY A 107 -4.98 23.10 4.02
CA GLY A 107 -3.81 23.04 4.90
C GLY A 107 -3.52 21.63 5.42
N GLU A 108 -2.40 21.48 6.12
CA GLU A 108 -1.97 20.19 6.72
C GLU A 108 -2.94 19.68 7.79
N ILE A 109 -3.70 20.59 8.44
CA ILE A 109 -4.79 20.28 9.36
C ILE A 109 -5.98 21.11 8.90
N GLY A 110 -6.98 20.44 8.36
CA GLY A 110 -8.16 21.09 7.80
C GLY A 110 -9.42 20.28 8.01
N CYS A 111 -10.40 20.48 7.14
CA CYS A 111 -11.62 19.68 7.10
C CYS A 111 -11.93 19.20 5.67
N ASP A 112 -12.60 18.05 5.59
CA ASP A 112 -13.38 17.64 4.42
C ASP A 112 -14.85 17.51 4.85
N GLY A 113 -15.72 18.35 4.28
CA GLY A 113 -17.11 18.47 4.72
C GLY A 113 -17.23 18.70 6.23
N GLY A 114 -17.87 17.77 6.93
CA GLY A 114 -18.04 17.83 8.39
C GLY A 114 -16.91 17.23 9.20
N LEU A 115 -15.95 16.54 8.57
CA LEU A 115 -14.88 15.80 9.22
C LEU A 115 -13.59 16.62 9.24
N GLY A 116 -12.76 16.40 10.26
CA GLY A 116 -11.38 16.89 10.25
C GLY A 116 -10.56 16.03 9.31
N GLU A 117 -9.57 16.61 8.66
CA GLU A 117 -8.67 15.89 7.74
C GLU A 117 -7.22 16.33 7.99
N LEU A 118 -6.32 15.35 8.08
CA LEU A 118 -4.88 15.58 8.18
C LEU A 118 -4.26 15.37 6.81
N ARG A 119 -3.35 16.24 6.39
CA ARG A 119 -2.67 16.15 5.08
C ARG A 119 -1.16 16.23 5.29
N PRO A 120 -0.53 15.17 5.86
CA PRO A 120 0.91 15.14 6.06
C PRO A 120 1.66 15.29 4.74
N MET A 121 2.88 15.82 4.83
CA MET A 121 3.80 15.81 3.68
C MET A 121 4.05 14.38 3.20
N TYR A 122 4.07 14.21 1.87
CA TYR A 122 4.37 12.93 1.25
C TYR A 122 5.82 12.50 1.51
N GLY A 123 6.11 11.21 1.35
CA GLY A 123 7.45 10.63 1.47
C GLY A 123 7.61 9.40 0.58
N SER A 124 8.81 8.84 0.50
CA SER A 124 9.08 7.55 -0.18
C SER A 124 9.04 6.34 0.78
N HIS A 125 8.72 6.59 2.04
CA HIS A 125 8.67 5.62 3.13
C HIS A 125 7.57 6.02 4.12
N GLU A 126 6.88 5.03 4.69
CA GLU A 126 5.80 5.21 5.66
C GLU A 126 6.24 6.02 6.89
N ASP A 127 7.45 5.79 7.39
CA ASP A 127 8.00 6.49 8.56
C ASP A 127 8.05 8.00 8.37
N HIS A 128 8.31 8.49 7.16
CA HIS A 128 8.31 9.93 6.87
C HIS A 128 6.91 10.52 7.01
N VAL A 129 5.89 9.80 6.52
CA VAL A 129 4.49 10.23 6.60
C VAL A 129 3.98 10.13 8.05
N VAL A 130 4.33 9.06 8.77
CA VAL A 130 4.00 8.87 10.18
C VAL A 130 4.64 9.94 11.06
N ALA A 131 5.91 10.29 10.84
CA ALA A 131 6.57 11.36 11.58
C ALA A 131 5.88 12.71 11.35
N ASN A 132 5.37 12.97 10.14
CA ASN A 132 4.55 14.14 9.87
C ASN A 132 3.22 14.10 10.62
N LEU A 133 2.51 12.96 10.63
CA LEU A 133 1.28 12.80 11.42
C LEU A 133 1.53 13.03 12.92
N GLN A 134 2.63 12.51 13.45
CA GLN A 134 3.03 12.70 14.86
C GLN A 134 3.33 14.17 15.20
N ARG A 135 3.80 14.96 14.24
CA ARG A 135 3.89 16.42 14.37
C ARG A 135 2.51 17.10 14.29
N LEU A 136 1.64 16.65 13.39
CA LEU A 136 0.36 17.33 13.13
C LEU A 136 -0.68 17.09 14.22
N ILE A 137 -0.84 15.85 14.68
CA ILE A 137 -1.92 15.45 15.59
C ILE A 137 -1.93 16.28 16.89
N PRO A 138 -0.80 16.44 17.62
CA PRO A 138 -0.77 17.28 18.82
C PRO A 138 -1.09 18.76 18.56
N ASN A 139 -0.97 19.22 17.32
CA ASN A 139 -1.22 20.60 16.92
C ASN A 139 -2.67 20.86 16.48
N ILE A 140 -3.54 19.83 16.36
CA ILE A 140 -4.95 20.01 15.99
C ILE A 140 -5.64 21.06 16.90
N PRO A 141 -5.52 21.01 18.24
CA PRO A 141 -6.22 21.97 19.11
C PRO A 141 -5.83 23.43 18.84
N ALA A 142 -4.57 23.68 18.52
CA ALA A 142 -4.05 25.02 18.25
C ALA A 142 -4.49 25.57 16.88
N LYS A 143 -4.92 24.69 15.95
CA LYS A 143 -5.45 25.07 14.63
C LYS A 143 -6.94 25.32 14.61
N MET A 144 -7.68 24.84 15.61
CA MET A 144 -9.12 25.07 15.76
C MET A 144 -9.37 26.54 16.12
N LYS A 145 -9.98 27.29 15.20
CA LYS A 145 -10.37 28.68 15.42
C LYS A 145 -11.87 28.82 15.24
N ARG A 146 -12.58 29.15 16.33
CA ARG A 146 -14.03 29.30 16.31
C ARG A 146 -14.48 30.31 15.25
N SER A 147 -15.36 29.87 14.35
CA SER A 147 -16.02 30.78 13.42
C SER A 147 -16.93 31.77 14.17
N HIS A 148 -17.07 32.99 13.63
CA HIS A 148 -17.85 34.08 14.26
C HIS A 148 -19.33 33.73 14.53
N TRP A 149 -19.89 32.76 13.80
CA TRP A 149 -21.28 32.31 13.92
C TRP A 149 -21.49 31.22 14.99
N ALA A 150 -20.43 30.56 15.47
CA ALA A 150 -20.51 29.47 16.46
C ALA A 150 -20.57 29.98 17.91
N LYS A 151 -21.46 30.94 18.21
CA LYS A 151 -21.61 31.48 19.57
C LYS A 151 -22.04 30.37 20.54
N GLY A 152 -21.42 30.33 21.73
CA GLY A 152 -21.73 29.34 22.78
C GLY A 152 -20.88 28.07 22.75
N PHE A 153 -20.02 27.91 21.75
CA PHE A 153 -19.02 26.84 21.71
C PHE A 153 -17.62 27.31 22.16
N PRO A 154 -16.69 26.39 22.49
CA PRO A 154 -15.32 26.72 22.89
C PRO A 154 -14.60 27.63 21.90
N GLU A 155 -13.78 28.54 22.40
CA GLU A 155 -13.08 29.51 21.54
C GLU A 155 -11.94 28.86 20.75
N ASP A 156 -11.33 27.83 21.31
CA ASP A 156 -10.23 27.07 20.74
C ASP A 156 -10.44 25.56 20.86
N GLY A 157 -9.47 24.79 20.37
CA GLY A 157 -9.53 23.34 20.30
C GLY A 157 -9.42 22.56 21.62
N ARG A 158 -9.09 23.21 22.75
CA ARG A 158 -8.61 22.49 23.95
C ARG A 158 -9.69 21.67 24.66
N GLU A 159 -10.96 22.05 24.49
CA GLU A 159 -12.10 21.35 25.09
C GLU A 159 -12.63 20.20 24.24
N PHE A 160 -12.11 20.01 23.03
CA PHE A 160 -12.58 18.96 22.13
C PHE A 160 -11.81 17.66 22.32
N THR A 161 -12.46 16.55 21.99
CA THR A 161 -11.84 15.25 21.76
C THR A 161 -11.78 14.98 20.26
N TYR A 162 -10.67 14.40 19.81
CA TYR A 162 -10.42 14.08 18.40
C TYR A 162 -10.39 12.57 18.24
N GLU A 163 -11.37 12.04 17.52
CA GLU A 163 -11.63 10.61 17.49
C GLU A 163 -11.47 10.02 16.09
N ALA A 164 -10.69 8.94 15.95
CA ALA A 164 -10.60 8.15 14.73
C ALA A 164 -11.59 6.97 14.75
N HIS A 165 -12.58 7.03 13.87
CA HIS A 165 -13.56 5.96 13.63
C HIS A 165 -13.75 5.82 12.13
N SER A 166 -13.89 4.62 11.58
CA SER A 166 -14.19 4.49 10.17
C SER A 166 -15.67 4.74 9.84
N TYR A 167 -16.57 4.47 10.80
CA TYR A 167 -17.98 4.81 10.72
C TYR A 167 -18.55 5.12 12.11
N HIS A 168 -19.26 6.24 12.23
CA HIS A 168 -19.90 6.66 13.46
C HIS A 168 -21.01 7.68 13.22
N LEU A 169 -22.16 7.54 13.90
CA LEU A 169 -23.36 8.39 13.74
C LEU A 169 -23.73 8.67 12.27
N GLU A 170 -23.80 7.62 11.45
CA GLU A 170 -24.19 7.72 10.03
C GLU A 170 -23.22 8.51 9.14
N LEU A 171 -22.05 8.84 9.69
CA LEU A 171 -20.94 9.44 8.96
C LEU A 171 -19.81 8.43 8.85
N ALA A 172 -19.17 8.40 7.69
CA ALA A 172 -18.03 7.54 7.44
C ALA A 172 -16.77 8.39 7.29
N ALA A 173 -15.67 7.95 7.90
CA ALA A 173 -14.38 8.62 7.77
C ALA A 173 -13.33 7.68 7.17
N GLY A 174 -12.60 8.18 6.18
CA GLY A 174 -11.61 7.44 5.41
C GLY A 174 -10.17 7.60 5.92
N TYR A 175 -9.33 6.65 5.51
CA TYR A 175 -7.88 6.79 5.51
C TYR A 175 -7.45 6.65 4.05
N HIS A 176 -7.63 7.69 3.22
CA HIS A 176 -7.23 7.57 1.82
C HIS A 176 -5.71 7.64 1.69
N ILE A 177 -5.20 6.76 0.85
CA ILE A 177 -3.78 6.60 0.60
C ILE A 177 -3.49 7.13 -0.79
N HIS A 178 -2.56 8.08 -0.89
CA HIS A 178 -2.14 8.69 -2.13
C HIS A 178 -0.83 8.08 -2.60
N LEU A 179 -0.82 7.53 -3.80
CA LEU A 179 0.33 6.85 -4.38
C LEU A 179 0.75 7.56 -5.67
N GLY A 180 1.94 8.16 -5.68
CA GLY A 180 2.55 8.71 -6.88
C GLY A 180 3.10 7.59 -7.73
N ILE A 181 2.37 7.26 -8.80
CA ILE A 181 2.70 6.19 -9.75
C ILE A 181 2.83 6.78 -11.15
N PRO A 182 3.45 6.05 -12.10
CA PRO A 182 3.68 6.55 -13.45
C PRO A 182 2.39 7.01 -14.15
N PRO A 183 2.41 8.15 -14.87
CA PRO A 183 1.24 8.71 -15.53
C PRO A 183 0.65 7.75 -16.58
N GLU A 184 1.46 6.86 -17.16
CA GLU A 184 1.02 5.83 -18.10
C GLU A 184 -0.06 4.91 -17.49
N ILE A 185 -0.03 4.70 -16.18
CA ILE A 185 -1.05 3.96 -15.43
C ILE A 185 -2.22 4.88 -15.05
N LEU A 186 -1.94 6.12 -14.61
CA LEU A 186 -2.97 7.08 -14.16
C LEU A 186 -3.92 7.56 -15.26
N LEU A 187 -3.49 7.54 -16.52
CA LEU A 187 -4.28 7.99 -17.67
C LEU A 187 -5.42 7.00 -18.03
N THR A 188 -6.44 6.91 -17.19
CA THR A 188 -7.59 5.98 -17.30
C THR A 188 -8.59 6.28 -18.44
N ARG A 189 -8.28 7.26 -19.31
CA ARG A 189 -9.07 7.52 -20.53
C ARG A 189 -8.99 6.37 -21.52
N ASN A 190 -7.89 5.62 -21.51
CA ASN A 190 -7.76 4.36 -22.25
C ASN A 190 -8.38 3.23 -21.42
N SER A 191 -9.25 2.43 -22.04
CA SER A 191 -9.89 1.27 -21.40
C SER A 191 -8.88 0.29 -20.81
N PHE A 192 -7.70 0.17 -21.44
CA PHE A 192 -6.65 -0.69 -20.93
C PHE A 192 -5.97 -0.13 -19.67
N ASN A 193 -5.63 1.15 -19.65
CA ASN A 193 -5.02 1.77 -18.46
C ASN A 193 -5.94 1.62 -17.24
N ARG A 194 -7.26 1.67 -17.48
CA ARG A 194 -8.27 1.34 -16.47
C ARG A 194 -8.20 -0.12 -16.01
N ALA A 195 -7.91 -1.09 -16.88
CA ALA A 195 -7.74 -2.49 -16.48
C ALA A 195 -6.50 -2.69 -15.57
N ALA A 196 -5.35 -2.10 -15.94
CA ALA A 196 -4.16 -2.10 -15.11
C ALA A 196 -4.40 -1.43 -13.74
N MET A 197 -5.07 -0.28 -13.74
CA MET A 197 -5.46 0.42 -12.51
C MET A 197 -6.39 -0.42 -11.64
N ASN A 198 -7.46 -0.97 -12.23
CA ASN A 198 -8.41 -1.82 -11.53
C ASN A 198 -7.72 -3.06 -10.96
N HIS A 199 -6.73 -3.63 -11.66
CA HIS A 199 -5.94 -4.73 -11.15
C HIS A 199 -5.14 -4.31 -9.90
N LEU A 200 -4.38 -3.20 -9.97
CA LEU A 200 -3.63 -2.66 -8.83
C LEU A 200 -4.54 -2.42 -7.62
N VAL A 201 -5.67 -1.74 -7.81
CA VAL A 201 -6.62 -1.45 -6.71
C VAL A 201 -7.19 -2.73 -6.11
N ARG A 202 -7.54 -3.72 -6.93
CA ARG A 202 -8.01 -5.03 -6.42
C ARG A 202 -6.92 -5.81 -5.71
N CYS A 203 -5.66 -5.64 -6.07
CA CYS A 203 -4.55 -6.19 -5.29
C CYS A 203 -4.47 -5.46 -3.94
N MET A 204 -4.61 -4.14 -3.89
CA MET A 204 -4.67 -3.41 -2.62
C MET A 204 -5.87 -3.84 -1.76
N ASP A 205 -7.04 -4.06 -2.35
CA ASP A 205 -8.19 -4.60 -1.61
C ASP A 205 -7.87 -5.92 -0.92
N TYR A 206 -7.20 -6.84 -1.61
CA TYR A 206 -6.82 -8.13 -1.04
C TYR A 206 -5.66 -8.04 -0.05
N TYR A 207 -4.55 -7.43 -0.44
CA TYR A 207 -3.30 -7.44 0.35
C TYR A 207 -3.24 -6.35 1.42
N VAL A 208 -4.01 -5.27 1.28
CA VAL A 208 -4.01 -4.12 2.21
C VAL A 208 -5.29 -4.13 3.04
N SER A 209 -6.46 -4.25 2.40
CA SER A 209 -7.75 -4.07 3.10
C SER A 209 -8.35 -5.36 3.68
N VAL A 210 -8.02 -6.57 3.22
CA VAL A 210 -8.43 -7.78 3.95
C VAL A 210 -7.73 -7.89 5.32
N PRO A 211 -6.43 -7.57 5.46
CA PRO A 211 -5.76 -7.53 6.77
C PRO A 211 -6.33 -6.55 7.80
N THR A 212 -7.08 -5.53 7.40
CA THR A 212 -7.66 -4.53 8.31
C THR A 212 -8.90 -5.05 9.06
N ILE A 213 -9.60 -6.02 8.47
CA ILE A 213 -10.90 -6.52 8.93
C ILE A 213 -10.90 -7.02 10.39
N PRO A 214 -9.90 -7.77 10.88
CA PRO A 214 -9.91 -8.27 12.27
C PRO A 214 -9.93 -7.17 13.34
N LEU A 215 -9.38 -5.99 13.00
CA LEU A 215 -9.34 -4.84 13.90
C LEU A 215 -10.59 -3.97 13.78
N GLU A 216 -11.18 -3.92 12.59
CA GLU A 216 -12.37 -3.14 12.27
C GLU A 216 -13.54 -4.08 11.91
N ILE A 217 -14.28 -4.56 12.93
CA ILE A 217 -15.49 -5.39 12.72
C ILE A 217 -16.47 -4.64 11.82
N ASN A 218 -17.21 -5.34 10.97
CA ASN A 218 -18.05 -4.75 9.93
C ASN A 218 -19.00 -3.62 10.38
N HIS A 219 -19.58 -3.70 11.58
CA HIS A 219 -20.42 -2.63 12.13
C HIS A 219 -19.67 -1.30 12.38
N GLY A 220 -18.35 -1.36 12.56
CA GLY A 220 -17.45 -0.22 12.62
C GLY A 220 -16.83 0.15 11.27
N ARG A 221 -17.10 -0.62 10.19
CA ARG A 221 -16.62 -0.34 8.83
C ARG A 221 -17.59 0.53 8.06
N ARG A 222 -17.04 1.32 7.13
CA ARG A 222 -17.76 2.15 6.17
C ARG A 222 -18.47 1.35 5.06
N LEU A 223 -17.97 0.15 4.74
CA LEU A 223 -18.27 -0.62 3.52
C LEU A 223 -19.73 -1.04 3.32
N ASP A 224 -20.54 -1.00 4.38
CA ASP A 224 -21.96 -1.38 4.34
C ASP A 224 -22.91 -0.20 4.60
N LYS A 225 -22.36 1.00 4.82
CA LYS A 225 -23.11 2.12 5.41
C LYS A 225 -23.01 3.43 4.64
N GLY A 226 -22.10 3.55 3.68
CA GLY A 226 -21.95 4.73 2.83
C GLY A 226 -21.76 4.37 1.36
N GLN A 227 -21.84 5.38 0.48
CA GLN A 227 -21.54 5.24 -0.95
C GLN A 227 -20.04 5.39 -1.28
N TYR A 228 -19.19 5.45 -0.26
CA TYR A 228 -17.81 5.92 -0.37
C TYR A 228 -16.84 4.89 0.22
N GLY A 229 -15.69 4.68 -0.42
CA GLY A 229 -14.66 3.74 0.04
C GLY A 229 -15.04 2.27 -0.09
N GLU A 230 -15.87 1.94 -1.07
CA GLU A 230 -16.26 0.57 -1.45
C GLU A 230 -15.05 -0.26 -1.95
N PRO A 231 -15.11 -1.60 -1.96
CA PRO A 231 -14.07 -2.41 -2.58
C PRO A 231 -13.88 -2.01 -4.05
N GLY A 232 -12.65 -1.73 -4.45
CA GLY A 232 -12.32 -1.25 -5.78
C GLY A 232 -12.49 0.26 -5.96
N ASP A 233 -12.83 1.02 -4.90
CA ASP A 233 -12.96 2.47 -4.98
C ASP A 233 -11.60 3.17 -4.99
N TYR A 234 -11.45 4.07 -5.94
CA TYR A 234 -10.26 4.89 -6.11
C TYR A 234 -10.59 6.15 -6.90
N ARG A 235 -9.74 7.17 -6.74
CA ARG A 235 -9.76 8.35 -7.58
C ARG A 235 -8.41 8.55 -8.24
N PRO A 236 -8.32 8.46 -9.57
CA PRO A 236 -7.10 8.85 -10.27
C PRO A 236 -7.04 10.38 -10.34
N SER A 237 -5.88 10.95 -10.01
CA SER A 237 -5.52 12.33 -10.32
C SER A 237 -4.44 12.33 -11.42
N ASN A 238 -4.01 13.52 -11.86
CA ASN A 238 -2.93 13.63 -12.84
C ASN A 238 -1.55 13.21 -12.25
N ILE A 239 -1.43 13.12 -10.94
CA ILE A 239 -0.16 12.94 -10.22
C ILE A 239 -0.17 11.76 -9.24
N THR A 240 -1.34 11.34 -8.77
CA THR A 240 -1.49 10.32 -7.73
C THR A 240 -2.70 9.43 -7.99
N LEU A 241 -2.60 8.19 -7.53
CA LEU A 241 -3.73 7.32 -7.27
C LEU A 241 -4.17 7.51 -5.81
N GLU A 242 -5.41 7.94 -5.60
CA GLU A 242 -6.04 7.96 -4.29
C GLU A 242 -6.79 6.64 -4.08
N TYR A 243 -6.26 5.76 -3.24
CA TYR A 243 -6.89 4.51 -2.83
C TYR A 243 -7.78 4.74 -1.61
N ARG A 244 -9.06 4.35 -1.71
CA ARG A 244 -10.10 4.84 -0.80
C ARG A 244 -10.65 3.82 0.16
N THR A 245 -10.39 2.53 0.02
CA THR A 245 -11.05 1.47 0.82
C THR A 245 -10.79 1.59 2.34
N PRO A 246 -9.55 1.81 2.84
CA PRO A 246 -9.27 1.82 4.28
C PRO A 246 -10.01 2.93 5.03
N GLY A 247 -10.51 2.62 6.22
CA GLY A 247 -11.21 3.58 7.08
C GLY A 247 -10.29 4.25 8.10
N ALA A 248 -10.77 5.35 8.70
CA ALA A 248 -10.00 6.17 9.64
C ALA A 248 -9.58 5.45 10.94
N PHE A 249 -10.09 4.25 11.25
CA PHE A 249 -9.61 3.44 12.39
C PHE A 249 -8.08 3.32 12.42
N PHE A 250 -7.43 3.20 11.27
CA PHE A 250 -5.98 3.03 11.17
C PHE A 250 -5.18 4.30 11.48
N LEU A 251 -5.84 5.45 11.63
CA LEU A 251 -5.23 6.66 12.19
C LEU A 251 -5.04 6.57 13.71
N ARG A 252 -5.61 5.57 14.40
CA ARG A 252 -5.60 5.54 15.87
C ARG A 252 -4.21 5.50 16.48
N THR A 253 -3.23 4.85 15.87
CA THR A 253 -1.85 4.79 16.41
C THR A 253 -0.82 4.90 15.30
N PRO A 254 0.43 5.35 15.61
CA PRO A 254 1.53 5.36 14.64
C PRO A 254 1.77 3.99 14.01
N LYS A 255 1.68 2.90 14.80
CA LYS A 255 1.94 1.53 14.33
C LYS A 255 0.90 1.06 13.31
N LEU A 256 -0.39 1.35 13.54
CA LEU A 256 -1.46 1.00 12.60
C LEU A 256 -1.35 1.80 11.29
N ALA A 257 -1.06 3.09 11.40
CA ALA A 257 -0.84 3.98 10.25
C ALA A 257 0.37 3.54 9.41
N ALA A 258 1.51 3.28 10.07
CA ALA A 258 2.74 2.79 9.43
C ALA A 258 2.48 1.49 8.67
N GLY A 259 1.86 0.52 9.34
CA GLY A 259 1.57 -0.79 8.74
C GLY A 259 0.65 -0.74 7.53
N LEU A 260 -0.45 0.01 7.63
CA LEU A 260 -1.39 0.19 6.52
C LEU A 260 -0.67 0.79 5.30
N MET A 261 0.15 1.81 5.52
CA MET A 261 0.92 2.46 4.46
C MET A 261 2.06 1.58 3.92
N GLY A 262 2.75 0.83 4.77
CA GLY A 262 3.79 -0.13 4.39
C GLY A 262 3.24 -1.26 3.52
N LEU A 263 2.05 -1.78 3.84
CA LEU A 263 1.32 -2.72 2.99
C LEU A 263 1.02 -2.10 1.62
N ALA A 264 0.49 -0.87 1.59
CA ALA A 264 0.14 -0.18 0.34
C ALA A 264 1.37 0.10 -0.54
N LEU A 265 2.47 0.58 0.05
CA LEU A 265 3.74 0.78 -0.66
C LEU A 265 4.28 -0.54 -1.22
N THR A 266 4.36 -1.57 -0.39
CA THR A 266 4.89 -2.88 -0.79
C THR A 266 4.17 -3.41 -2.03
N ILE A 267 2.83 -3.40 -2.00
CA ILE A 267 2.00 -3.90 -3.09
C ILE A 267 2.09 -3.02 -4.34
N THR A 268 2.08 -1.70 -4.17
CA THR A 268 2.11 -0.77 -5.30
C THR A 268 3.44 -0.82 -6.03
N GLU A 269 4.55 -0.73 -5.30
CA GLU A 269 5.89 -0.81 -5.87
C GLU A 269 6.10 -2.14 -6.61
N ALA A 270 5.67 -3.27 -6.02
CA ALA A 270 5.79 -4.58 -6.64
C ALA A 270 4.96 -4.68 -7.93
N ALA A 271 3.67 -4.32 -7.87
CA ALA A 271 2.76 -4.40 -9.02
C ALA A 271 3.21 -3.47 -10.16
N VAL A 272 3.53 -2.21 -9.85
CA VAL A 272 3.95 -1.21 -10.85
C VAL A 272 5.28 -1.59 -11.49
N SER A 273 6.25 -2.08 -10.70
CA SER A 273 7.54 -2.52 -11.24
C SER A 273 7.39 -3.71 -12.19
N ARG A 274 6.54 -4.68 -11.83
CA ARG A 274 6.26 -5.84 -12.69
C ARG A 274 5.45 -5.46 -13.94
N MET A 275 4.48 -4.55 -13.83
CA MET A 275 3.79 -3.97 -15.00
C MET A 275 4.79 -3.28 -15.93
N LYS A 276 5.71 -2.46 -15.40
CA LYS A 276 6.76 -1.80 -16.18
C LYS A 276 7.60 -2.80 -16.97
N ALA A 277 8.01 -3.89 -16.32
CA ALA A 277 8.80 -4.95 -16.95
C ALA A 277 8.00 -5.65 -18.06
N ALA A 278 6.81 -6.18 -17.76
CA ALA A 278 5.97 -6.92 -18.69
C ALA A 278 5.55 -6.08 -19.92
N SER A 279 5.40 -4.76 -19.73
CA SER A 279 4.97 -3.83 -20.76
C SER A 279 6.10 -3.11 -21.52
N LYS A 280 7.36 -3.52 -21.34
CA LYS A 280 8.54 -2.85 -21.93
C LYS A 280 8.55 -1.35 -21.61
N ASN A 281 8.65 -1.03 -20.32
CA ASN A 281 8.63 0.33 -19.80
C ASN A 281 7.34 1.08 -20.16
N PHE A 282 6.19 0.46 -19.92
CA PHE A 282 4.84 0.98 -20.19
C PHE A 282 4.48 1.23 -21.67
N THR A 283 5.43 1.13 -22.60
CA THR A 283 5.18 1.33 -24.05
C THR A 283 4.17 0.34 -24.64
N ARG A 284 4.07 -0.85 -24.05
CA ARG A 284 3.13 -1.91 -24.42
C ARG A 284 2.16 -2.24 -23.30
N LEU A 285 1.86 -1.29 -22.42
CA LEU A 285 0.94 -1.54 -21.31
C LEU A 285 -0.39 -2.07 -21.85
N HIS A 286 -0.92 -1.45 -22.91
CA HIS A 286 -2.12 -1.86 -23.65
C HIS A 286 -2.14 -3.28 -24.23
N LYS A 287 -1.01 -4.01 -24.21
CA LYS A 287 -0.91 -5.38 -24.72
C LYS A 287 -0.96 -6.45 -23.64
N LEU A 288 -0.89 -6.05 -22.37
CA LEU A 288 -1.09 -7.00 -21.28
C LEU A 288 -2.54 -7.51 -21.31
N THR A 289 -2.76 -8.72 -20.85
CA THR A 289 -4.07 -9.37 -20.73
C THR A 289 -4.44 -9.49 -19.25
N ASP A 290 -5.67 -9.90 -18.96
CA ASP A 290 -6.06 -10.22 -17.58
C ASP A 290 -5.20 -11.34 -16.98
N ALA A 291 -4.71 -12.27 -17.81
CA ALA A 291 -3.79 -13.33 -17.40
C ALA A 291 -2.41 -12.75 -17.04
N ASP A 292 -1.85 -11.88 -17.89
CA ASP A 292 -0.56 -11.22 -17.61
C ASP A 292 -0.64 -10.38 -16.32
N LEU A 293 -1.76 -9.67 -16.11
CA LEU A 293 -1.99 -8.92 -14.88
C LEU A 293 -2.08 -9.87 -13.67
N HIS A 294 -2.78 -11.00 -13.78
CA HIS A 294 -2.84 -11.98 -12.70
C HIS A 294 -1.48 -12.59 -12.35
N GLU A 295 -0.62 -12.80 -13.34
CA GLU A 295 0.76 -13.26 -13.14
C GLU A 295 1.63 -12.20 -12.47
N ILE A 296 1.46 -10.92 -12.85
CA ILE A 296 2.16 -9.78 -12.22
C ILE A 296 1.94 -9.77 -10.71
N LEU A 297 0.69 -9.88 -10.25
CA LEU A 297 0.42 -10.01 -8.82
C LEU A 297 -0.87 -10.81 -8.61
N PRO A 298 -0.76 -12.08 -8.17
CA PRO A 298 -1.94 -12.93 -8.04
C PRO A 298 -2.85 -12.41 -6.95
N LYS A 299 -4.15 -12.42 -7.22
CA LYS A 299 -5.20 -12.07 -6.26
C LYS A 299 -6.42 -12.95 -6.51
N PRO A 300 -7.28 -13.19 -5.49
CA PRO A 300 -8.52 -13.91 -5.70
C PRO A 300 -9.46 -13.22 -6.70
N PRO A 301 -10.51 -13.92 -7.16
CA PRO A 301 -11.60 -13.31 -7.93
C PRO A 301 -12.22 -12.12 -7.17
N PRO A 302 -12.67 -11.06 -7.86
CA PRO A 302 -13.26 -9.89 -7.20
C PRO A 302 -14.42 -10.23 -6.26
N SER A 303 -15.26 -11.21 -6.61
CA SER A 303 -16.38 -11.65 -5.78
C SER A 303 -15.93 -12.17 -4.41
N GLU A 304 -14.84 -12.93 -4.35
CA GLU A 304 -14.29 -13.48 -3.11
C GLU A 304 -13.72 -12.36 -2.23
N VAL A 305 -13.02 -11.39 -2.82
CA VAL A 305 -12.48 -10.23 -2.09
C VAL A 305 -13.61 -9.34 -1.55
N ILE A 306 -14.65 -9.10 -2.36
CA ILE A 306 -15.84 -8.36 -1.93
C ILE A 306 -16.55 -9.10 -0.80
N GLU A 307 -16.71 -10.42 -0.89
CA GLU A 307 -17.33 -11.23 0.17
C GLU A 307 -16.54 -11.12 1.49
N MET A 308 -15.20 -11.22 1.43
CA MET A 308 -14.34 -11.00 2.60
C MET A 308 -14.54 -9.59 3.20
N LEU A 309 -14.46 -8.56 2.35
CA LEU A 309 -14.53 -7.16 2.77
C LEU A 309 -15.92 -6.75 3.28
N LYS A 310 -17.00 -7.38 2.83
CA LYS A 310 -18.38 -7.10 3.27
C LYS A 310 -18.93 -8.11 4.27
N SER A 311 -18.15 -9.12 4.67
CA SER A 311 -18.57 -10.12 5.66
C SER A 311 -18.86 -9.46 7.01
N VAL A 312 -19.97 -9.82 7.65
CA VAL A 312 -20.36 -9.32 8.98
C VAL A 312 -19.32 -9.67 10.05
N ASP A 313 -18.70 -10.83 9.94
CA ASP A 313 -17.61 -11.28 10.80
C ASP A 313 -16.25 -11.31 10.08
N ASP A 314 -15.18 -11.50 10.84
CA ASP A 314 -13.79 -11.50 10.35
C ASP A 314 -13.26 -12.88 9.97
N ARG A 315 -14.09 -13.94 9.97
CA ARG A 315 -13.62 -15.33 9.79
C ARG A 315 -12.99 -15.55 8.43
N LEU A 316 -13.59 -15.03 7.37
CA LEU A 316 -13.06 -15.16 6.01
C LEU A 316 -11.71 -14.43 5.89
N ALA A 317 -11.62 -13.23 6.43
CA ALA A 317 -10.38 -12.44 6.46
C ALA A 317 -9.27 -13.17 7.22
N ARG A 318 -9.56 -13.67 8.42
CA ARG A 318 -8.59 -14.44 9.24
C ARG A 318 -8.07 -15.68 8.54
N ARG A 319 -8.91 -16.37 7.74
CA ARG A 319 -8.47 -17.52 6.92
C ARG A 319 -7.54 -17.10 5.79
N ALA A 320 -7.72 -15.90 5.23
CA ALA A 320 -6.88 -15.38 4.15
C ALA A 320 -5.54 -14.83 4.62
N ILE A 321 -5.46 -14.26 5.84
CA ILE A 321 -4.27 -13.58 6.36
C ILE A 321 -2.98 -14.41 6.31
N PRO A 322 -2.94 -15.70 6.73
CA PRO A 322 -1.71 -16.50 6.64
C PRO A 322 -1.17 -16.63 5.21
N LYS A 323 -2.08 -16.76 4.23
CA LYS A 323 -1.71 -16.80 2.81
C LYS A 323 -1.17 -15.43 2.35
N ILE A 324 -1.85 -14.34 2.73
CA ILE A 324 -1.44 -12.97 2.43
C ILE A 324 -0.03 -12.69 2.97
N ARG A 325 0.26 -13.02 4.23
CA ARG A 325 1.59 -12.82 4.84
C ARG A 325 2.69 -13.54 4.09
N ARG A 326 2.51 -14.83 3.81
CA ARG A 326 3.50 -15.60 3.03
C ARG A 326 3.74 -14.98 1.65
N GLN A 327 2.67 -14.56 0.97
CA GLN A 327 2.80 -13.91 -0.34
C GLN A 327 3.49 -12.53 -0.25
N LEU A 328 3.29 -11.78 0.83
CA LEU A 328 4.00 -10.53 1.08
C LEU A 328 5.50 -10.76 1.33
N GLU A 329 5.85 -11.77 2.14
CA GLU A 329 7.25 -12.16 2.41
C GLU A 329 8.00 -12.59 1.14
N GLU A 330 7.26 -13.11 0.15
CA GLU A 330 7.76 -13.44 -1.19
C GLU A 330 7.89 -12.20 -2.09
N LEU A 331 7.62 -10.97 -1.64
CA LEU A 331 7.84 -9.77 -2.46
C LEU A 331 9.25 -9.21 -2.24
N PRO A 332 9.96 -8.80 -3.32
CA PRO A 332 11.36 -8.38 -3.24
C PRO A 332 11.57 -7.10 -2.41
N ASN A 333 10.56 -6.24 -2.32
CA ASN A 333 10.56 -5.04 -1.47
C ASN A 333 10.00 -5.25 -0.07
N TYR A 334 9.60 -6.47 0.32
CA TYR A 334 9.06 -6.72 1.66
C TYR A 334 10.02 -6.27 2.76
N GLY A 335 11.32 -6.57 2.60
CA GLY A 335 12.35 -6.20 3.56
C GLY A 335 12.43 -4.70 3.86
N LYS A 336 12.07 -3.85 2.88
CA LYS A 336 12.04 -2.38 3.03
C LYS A 336 10.99 -1.93 4.05
N HIS A 337 9.82 -2.57 4.04
CA HIS A 337 8.64 -2.19 4.85
C HIS A 337 8.32 -3.19 5.98
N LYS A 338 9.19 -4.19 6.18
CA LYS A 338 8.95 -5.32 7.06
C LYS A 338 8.60 -4.89 8.48
N ALA A 339 9.34 -3.95 9.06
CA ALA A 339 9.11 -3.53 10.44
C ALA A 339 7.70 -2.96 10.66
N ALA A 340 7.23 -2.11 9.75
CA ALA A 340 5.88 -1.54 9.81
C ALA A 340 4.80 -2.61 9.60
N ILE A 341 4.98 -3.50 8.62
CA ILE A 341 4.01 -4.56 8.29
C ILE A 341 3.90 -5.59 9.43
N GLU A 342 5.02 -6.07 9.96
CA GLU A 342 5.02 -7.01 11.09
C GLU A 342 4.44 -6.38 12.35
N GLY A 343 4.73 -5.09 12.59
CA GLY A 343 4.12 -4.33 13.68
C GLY A 343 2.60 -4.31 13.59
N PHE A 344 2.05 -4.08 12.40
CA PHE A 344 0.60 -4.13 12.17
C PHE A 344 0.02 -5.52 12.33
N PHE A 345 0.70 -6.54 11.83
CA PHE A 345 0.24 -7.91 11.95
C PHE A 345 0.26 -8.42 13.39
N SER A 346 1.20 -7.98 14.22
CA SER A 346 1.17 -8.18 15.68
C SER A 346 -0.10 -7.57 16.30
N GLU A 347 -0.50 -6.35 15.91
CA GLU A 347 -1.76 -5.76 16.40
C GLU A 347 -2.99 -6.61 15.99
N VAL A 348 -3.00 -7.10 14.74
CA VAL A 348 -4.05 -7.97 14.21
C VAL A 348 -4.15 -9.31 14.97
N ASP A 349 -3.01 -9.93 15.26
CA ASP A 349 -2.93 -11.21 15.96
C ASP A 349 -3.36 -11.08 17.42
N GLU A 350 -2.91 -10.02 18.07
CA GLU A 350 -3.26 -9.68 19.46
C GLU A 350 -4.68 -9.09 19.58
N GLN A 351 -5.34 -8.81 18.44
CA GLN A 351 -6.62 -8.12 18.37
C GLN A 351 -6.62 -6.79 19.15
N ARG A 352 -5.48 -6.10 19.17
CA ARG A 352 -5.33 -4.84 19.89
C ARG A 352 -6.15 -3.77 19.14
N ARG A 353 -7.14 -3.22 19.84
CA ARG A 353 -8.02 -2.15 19.34
C ARG A 353 -7.83 -0.90 20.21
N PRO A 354 -6.87 -0.03 19.85
CA PRO A 354 -6.64 1.21 20.58
C PRO A 354 -7.93 2.03 20.69
N GLY A 355 -8.03 2.85 21.74
CA GLY A 355 -9.12 3.81 21.90
C GLY A 355 -9.15 4.79 20.71
N PRO A 356 -10.26 5.52 20.49
CA PRO A 356 -10.37 6.40 19.34
C PRO A 356 -9.61 7.73 19.50
N ASP A 357 -9.22 8.12 20.72
CA ASP A 357 -8.61 9.43 21.01
C ASP A 357 -7.22 9.56 20.37
N LEU A 358 -7.13 10.39 19.33
CA LEU A 358 -5.91 10.63 18.58
C LEU A 358 -4.82 11.27 19.42
N ILE A 359 -5.18 12.25 20.26
CA ILE A 359 -4.21 13.00 21.05
C ILE A 359 -3.61 12.11 22.13
N ALA A 360 -4.39 11.21 22.72
CA ALA A 360 -3.89 10.24 23.67
C ALA A 360 -2.92 9.23 23.03
N ASN A 361 -3.31 8.68 21.88
CA ASN A 361 -2.57 7.58 21.26
C ASN A 361 -1.28 7.99 20.52
N TRP A 362 -1.13 9.27 20.17
CA TRP A 362 0.03 9.80 19.41
C TRP A 362 1.00 10.61 20.28
N LYS A 363 0.89 10.50 21.61
CA LYS A 363 1.81 11.14 22.58
C LYS A 363 3.02 10.28 22.95
N GLU A 364 2.97 8.98 22.65
CA GLU A 364 4.08 8.03 22.77
C GLU A 364 5.10 8.25 21.66
#